data_AF-A0A3D8ICZ7-F1
#
_entry.id   AF-A0A3D8ICZ7-F1
#
_cell.length_a   1.000
_cell.length_b   1.000
_cell.length_c   1.000
_cell.angle_alpha   90.00
_cell.angle_beta   90.00
_cell.angle_gamma   90.00
#
_symmetry.space_group_name_H-M   'P 1'
#
loop_
_entity.id
_entity.type
_entity.pdbx_description
1 polymer ?
#
loop_
_entity_poly.entity_id
_entity_poly.type
_entity_poly.pdbx_seq_one_letter_code
_entity_poly.pdbx_strand_id
1 'polypeptide(L)' 'MARLTKQYNLGIISKDFSAKEMAKSLNALTKEQILQYKENANQTAKILNAEKEGEKVLKILEEITQ' A
#
# COMPACT_ATOMS: atom_id res chain seq x y z
N MET A 1 -7.14 3.38 0.25
CA MET A 1 -5.68 3.37 0.53
C MET A 1 -5.35 2.92 1.95
N ALA A 2 -6.01 3.42 3.00
CA ALA A 2 -5.74 3.08 4.42
C ALA A 2 -5.55 1.59 4.74
N ARG A 3 -6.38 0.69 4.18
CA ARG A 3 -6.24 -0.77 4.36
C ARG A 3 -4.87 -1.27 3.91
N LEU A 4 -4.45 -0.91 2.68
CA LEU A 4 -3.18 -1.34 2.10
C LEU A 4 -2.00 -0.68 2.83
N THR A 5 -2.14 0.60 3.20
CA THR A 5 -1.13 1.30 3.99
C THR A 5 -0.84 0.59 5.31
N LYS A 6 -1.87 0.11 6.01
CA LYS A 6 -1.71 -0.68 7.24
C LYS A 6 -1.12 -2.06 6.95
N GLN A 7 -1.69 -2.76 5.97
CA GLN A 7 -1.32 -4.14 5.65
C GLN A 7 0.14 -4.28 5.21
N TYR A 8 0.65 -3.32 4.44
CA TYR A 8 2.00 -3.35 3.87
C TYR A 8 2.94 -2.30 4.48
N ASN A 9 2.50 -1.62 5.55
CA ASN A 9 3.26 -0.58 6.23
C ASN A 9 3.85 0.47 5.24
N LEU A 10 2.97 1.09 4.44
CA LEU A 10 3.36 2.01 3.35
C LEU A 10 3.39 3.49 3.78
N GLY A 11 3.18 3.77 5.07
CA GLY A 11 3.03 5.13 5.57
C GLY A 11 2.22 5.17 6.86
N ILE A 12 1.91 6.40 7.28
CA ILE A 12 1.05 6.68 8.44
C ILE A 12 -0.35 7.11 7.98
N ILE A 13 -1.32 6.97 8.87
CA ILE A 13 -2.69 7.42 8.65
C ILE A 13 -2.99 8.45 9.73
N SER A 14 -3.36 9.67 9.33
CA SER A 14 -3.77 10.70 10.28
C SER A 14 -5.06 10.27 10.99
N LYS A 15 -5.26 10.80 12.21
CA LYS A 15 -6.42 10.48 13.03
C LYS A 15 -7.73 10.87 12.33
N ASP A 16 -7.74 12.03 11.67
CA ASP A 16 -8.86 12.56 10.92
C ASP A 16 -8.37 13.51 9.80
N PHE A 17 -9.31 14.12 9.08
CA PHE A 17 -9.02 15.02 7.96
C PHE A 17 -8.82 16.49 8.38
N SER A 18 -8.74 16.79 9.68
CA SER A 18 -8.46 18.16 10.12
C SER A 18 -7.02 18.56 9.76
N ALA A 19 -6.83 19.82 9.36
CA ALA A 19 -5.51 20.34 9.01
C ALA A 19 -4.49 20.17 10.16
N LYS A 20 -4.96 20.31 11.40
CA LYS A 20 -4.14 20.16 12.61
C LYS A 20 -3.60 18.72 12.75
N GLU A 21 -4.47 17.72 12.67
CA GLU A 21 -4.03 16.32 12.83
C GLU A 21 -3.20 15.86 11.63
N MET A 22 -3.51 16.33 10.41
CA MET A 22 -2.67 16.06 9.24
C MET A 22 -1.26 16.63 9.39
N ALA A 23 -1.13 17.90 9.80
CA ALA A 23 0.16 18.53 10.03
C ALA A 23 0.96 17.83 11.13
N LYS A 24 0.27 17.46 12.23
CA LYS A 24 0.88 16.68 13.33
C LYS A 24 1.42 15.34 12.84
N SER A 25 0.65 14.61 12.06
CA SER A 25 1.07 13.33 11.48
C SER A 25 2.29 13.50 10.56
N LEU A 26 2.26 14.47 9.64
CA LEU A 26 3.36 14.72 8.71
C LEU A 26 4.66 15.11 9.43
N ASN A 27 4.56 16.01 10.42
CA ASN A 27 5.74 16.51 11.15
C ASN A 27 6.36 15.45 12.09
N ALA A 28 5.64 14.37 12.40
CA ALA A 28 6.14 13.28 13.24
C ALA A 28 6.98 12.25 12.46
N LEU A 29 7.02 12.34 11.12
CA LEU A 29 7.76 11.40 10.28
C LEU A 29 9.27 11.61 10.41
N THR A 30 10.00 10.51 10.62
CA THR A 30 11.46 10.52 10.53
C THR A 30 11.93 10.11 9.14
N LYS A 31 13.18 10.45 8.81
CA LYS A 31 13.82 10.05 7.55
C LYS A 31 13.85 8.53 7.38
N GLU A 32 14.13 7.81 8.46
CA GLU A 32 14.24 6.34 8.48
C GLU A 32 12.87 5.71 8.18
N GLN A 33 11.79 6.24 8.76
CA GLN A 33 10.43 5.81 8.46
C GLN A 33 10.09 6.02 6.99
N ILE A 34 10.41 7.21 6.43
CA ILE A 34 10.16 7.50 5.02
C ILE A 34 10.93 6.53 4.10
N LEU A 35 12.19 6.25 4.41
CA LEU A 35 12.99 5.28 3.64
C LEU A 35 12.41 3.86 3.73
N GLN A 36 11.98 3.44 4.92
CA GLN A 36 11.32 2.15 5.10
C GLN A 36 10.03 2.06 4.30
N TYR A 37 9.18 3.09 4.33
CA TYR A 37 7.93 3.12 3.57
C TYR A 37 8.18 3.06 2.06
N LYS A 38 9.22 3.75 1.58
CA LYS A 38 9.63 3.69 0.17
C LYS A 38 10.03 2.26 -0.23
N GLU A 39 10.82 1.59 0.59
CA GLU A 39 11.23 0.21 0.31
C GLU A 39 10.04 -0.74 0.35
N ASN A 40 9.16 -0.61 1.34
CA ASN A 40 7.94 -1.40 1.43
C ASN A 40 7.04 -1.20 0.19
N ALA A 41 6.93 0.03 -0.31
CA ALA A 41 6.19 0.33 -1.53
C ALA A 41 6.81 -0.37 -2.75
N ASN A 42 8.13 -0.33 -2.90
CA ASN A 42 8.84 -1.02 -3.99
C ASN A 42 8.59 -2.54 -3.96
N GLN A 43 8.64 -3.16 -2.78
CA GLN A 43 8.38 -4.60 -2.65
C GLN A 43 6.90 -4.93 -2.88
N THR A 44 5.99 -4.12 -2.35
CA THR A 44 4.54 -4.33 -2.50
C THR A 44 4.08 -4.19 -3.94
N ALA A 45 4.70 -3.30 -4.72
CA ALA A 45 4.41 -3.16 -6.15
C ALA A 45 4.66 -4.46 -6.94
N LYS A 46 5.63 -5.29 -6.53
CA LYS A 46 5.89 -6.60 -7.16
C LYS A 46 4.78 -7.63 -6.89
N ILE A 47 3.98 -7.41 -5.85
CA ILE A 47 2.92 -8.33 -5.41
C ILE A 47 1.56 -7.90 -5.94
N LEU A 48 1.27 -6.59 -5.90
CA LEU A 48 -0.05 -6.01 -6.22
C LEU A 48 -0.14 -5.40 -7.62
N ASN A 49 0.79 -5.74 -8.52
CA ASN A 49 0.75 -5.23 -9.89
C ASN A 49 -0.32 -5.92 -10.75
N ALA A 50 -0.64 -5.26 -11.86
CA ALA A 50 -1.64 -5.73 -12.82
C ALA A 50 -1.28 -7.06 -13.49
N GLU A 51 0.00 -7.39 -13.64
CA GLU A 51 0.43 -8.67 -14.21
C GLU A 51 0.02 -9.82 -13.28
N LYS A 52 0.34 -9.71 -11.98
CA LYS A 52 -0.05 -10.70 -10.97
C LYS A 52 -1.54 -10.77 -10.73
N GLU A 53 -2.27 -9.66 -10.83
CA GLU A 53 -3.74 -9.72 -10.78
C GLU A 53 -4.33 -10.34 -12.07
N GLY A 54 -3.75 -10.06 -13.23
CA GLY A 54 -4.16 -10.64 -14.51
C GLY A 54 -3.96 -12.16 -14.56
N GLU A 55 -2.82 -12.66 -14.07
CA GLU A 55 -2.54 -14.09 -13.92
C GLU A 55 -3.65 -14.79 -13.12
N LYS A 56 -4.15 -14.18 -12.04
CA LYS A 56 -5.24 -14.74 -11.22
C LYS A 56 -6.56 -14.81 -11.99
N VAL A 57 -6.89 -13.74 -12.72
CA VAL A 57 -8.11 -13.69 -13.53
C VAL A 57 -8.08 -14.75 -14.62
N LEU A 58 -6.95 -14.88 -15.32
CA LEU A 58 -6.77 -15.89 -16.36
C LEU A 58 -6.96 -17.30 -15.79
N LYS A 59 -6.35 -17.59 -14.64
CA LYS A 59 -6.49 -18.88 -13.97
C LYS A 59 -7.95 -19.22 -13.66
N ILE A 60 -8.73 -18.25 -13.18
CA ILE A 60 -10.16 -18.45 -12.89
C ILE A 60 -10.93 -18.75 -14.19
N LEU A 61 -10.61 -18.07 -15.30
CA LEU A 61 -11.24 -18.34 -16.59
C LEU A 61 -10.92 -19.74 -17.12
N GLU A 62 -9.66 -20.16 -17.00
CA GLU A 62 -9.22 -21.52 -17.37
C GLU A 62 -9.95 -22.59 -16.55
N GLU A 63 -10.13 -22.38 -15.25
CA GLU A 63 -10.85 -23.30 -14.36
C GLU A 63 -12.35 -23.45 -14.70
N ILE A 64 -12.98 -22.43 -15.29
CA ILE A 64 -14.43 -22.45 -15.62
C ILE A 64 -14.68 -22.94 -17.06
N THR A 65 -13.68 -22.85 -17.93
CA THR A 65 -13.81 -23.19 -19.37
C THR A 65 -13.29 -24.60 -19.73
N GLN A 66 -12.63 -25.29 -18.79
CA GLN A 66 -12.25 -26.71 -18.89
C GLN A 66 -13.33 -27.62 -18.32
#